data_AF-A0A5E4MTQ8-F1
#
_entry.id   AF-A0A5E4MTQ8-F1
#
_cell.length_a   1.000
_cell.length_b   1.000
_cell.length_c   1.000
_cell.angle_alpha   90.00
_cell.angle_beta   90.00
_cell.angle_gamma   90.00
#
_symmetry.space_group_name_H-M   'P 1'
#
loop_
_entity.id
_entity.type
_entity.pdbx_description
1 polymer ?
#
loop_
_entity_poly.entity_id
_entity_poly.type
_entity_poly.pdbx_seq_one_letter_code
_entity_poly.pdbx_strand_id
1 'polypeptide(L)'
;MELTKGMCKKCINKINDTISTWINESNKDLKVEEVQNQFEVKHISKKKKISSYEATNSIMNVEKKFTVDVYNRVFDTLIQIMENRFTNNKEKILDLTLLSPINFDSFVNGLPKNAFAKLSVKLKPYFDEDNENEIKYKLSEEILSFSKSWKNLMKSVDDK
;
A
#
# COMPACT_ATOMS: atom_id res chain seq x y z
N MET A 1 14.29 19.26 30.69
CA MET A 1 14.18 19.50 29.23
C MET A 1 15.47 19.23 28.44
N GLU A 2 16.65 19.21 29.07
CA GLU A 2 17.92 18.97 28.35
C GLU A 2 18.18 17.49 28.04
N LEU A 3 17.73 16.58 28.90
CA LEU A 3 17.90 15.13 28.72
C LEU A 3 17.18 14.59 27.46
N THR A 4 15.99 15.11 27.15
CA THR A 4 15.21 14.69 25.97
C THR A 4 15.83 15.18 24.66
N LYS A 5 16.40 16.41 24.64
CA LYS A 5 17.15 16.92 23.49
C LYS A 5 18.40 16.09 23.20
N GLY A 6 19.11 15.64 24.24
CA GLY A 6 20.28 14.75 24.11
C GLY A 6 19.93 13.38 23.52
N MET A 7 18.79 12.81 23.91
CA MET A 7 18.30 11.53 23.38
C MET A 7 17.88 11.64 21.91
N CYS A 8 17.17 12.71 21.52
CA CYS A 8 16.82 12.96 20.12
C CYS A 8 18.08 13.12 19.25
N LYS A 9 19.09 13.85 19.72
CA LYS A 9 20.35 14.05 18.99
C LYS A 9 21.11 12.74 18.78
N LYS A 10 21.14 11.85 19.79
CA LYS A 10 21.71 10.50 19.65
C LYS A 10 20.95 9.64 18.64
N CYS A 11 19.62 9.75 18.60
CA CYS A 11 18.79 9.01 17.67
C CYS A 11 19.01 9.48 16.22
N ILE A 12 19.06 10.79 15.99
CA ILE A 12 19.35 11.40 14.68
C ILE A 12 20.73 10.98 14.16
N ASN A 13 21.75 11.02 15.02
CA ASN A 13 23.10 10.60 14.62
C ASN A 13 23.12 9.12 14.23
N LYS A 14 22.47 8.25 15.01
CA LYS A 14 22.40 6.82 14.71
C LYS A 14 21.69 6.54 13.38
N ILE A 15 20.64 7.29 13.06
CA ILE A 15 19.94 7.19 11.77
C ILE A 15 20.85 7.66 10.63
N ASN A 16 21.55 8.78 10.79
CA ASN A 16 22.48 9.29 9.77
C ASN A 16 23.65 8.33 9.51
N ASP A 17 24.19 7.69 10.54
CA ASP A 17 25.24 6.68 10.40
C ASP A 17 24.73 5.47 9.60
N THR A 18 23.48 5.04 9.88
CA THR A 18 22.84 3.92 9.17
C THR A 18 22.56 4.24 7.70
N ILE A 19 22.14 5.48 7.40
CA ILE A 19 21.95 5.94 6.02
C ILE A 19 23.30 5.99 5.29
N SER A 20 24.35 6.46 5.96
CA SER A 20 25.69 6.55 5.37
C SER A 20 26.27 5.17 5.04
N THR A 21 26.08 4.18 5.92
CA THR A 21 26.48 2.80 5.62
C THR A 21 25.69 2.22 4.46
N TRP A 22 24.38 2.47 4.40
CA TRP A 22 23.52 1.96 3.32
C TRP A 22 23.87 2.57 1.95
N ILE A 23 24.20 3.86 1.90
CA ILE A 23 24.69 4.52 0.67
C ILE A 23 26.02 3.93 0.22
N ASN A 24 26.95 3.70 1.15
CA ASN A 24 28.27 3.15 0.82
C ASN A 24 28.20 1.68 0.36
N GLU A 25 27.30 0.88 0.94
CA GLU A 25 27.04 -0.49 0.51
C GLU A 25 26.35 -0.52 -0.86
N SER A 26 25.35 0.33 -1.08
CA SER A 26 24.65 0.43 -2.37
C SER A 26 25.56 0.94 -3.51
N ASN A 27 26.54 1.79 -3.19
CA ASN A 27 27.53 2.27 -4.16
C ASN A 27 28.63 1.24 -4.48
N LYS A 28 28.84 0.21 -3.65
CA LYS A 28 29.80 -0.87 -3.95
C LYS A 28 29.32 -1.80 -5.07
N ASP A 29 28.01 -1.95 -5.22
CA ASP A 29 27.40 -2.78 -6.27
C ASP A 29 27.25 -2.03 -7.61
N LEU A 30 27.40 -0.69 -7.59
CA LEU A 30 27.48 0.13 -8.79
C LEU A 30 28.92 0.19 -9.29
N LYS A 31 29.38 -0.87 -9.97
CA LYS A 31 30.42 -0.72 -10.98
C LYS A 31 29.87 0.22 -12.05
N VAL A 32 30.25 1.49 -11.97
CA VAL A 32 30.13 2.41 -13.10
C VAL A 32 31.07 1.87 -14.16
N GLU A 33 30.55 1.02 -15.06
CA GLU A 33 31.21 0.78 -16.33
C GLU A 33 31.38 2.15 -17.00
N GLU A 34 32.61 2.49 -17.37
CA GLU A 34 32.91 3.68 -18.15
C GLU A 34 31.98 3.68 -19.37
N VAL A 35 31.06 4.65 -19.40
CA VAL A 35 30.21 4.87 -20.56
C VAL A 35 31.14 5.10 -21.75
N GLN A 36 30.97 4.26 -22.76
CA GLN A 36 31.74 4.26 -24.00
C GLN A 36 31.74 5.69 -24.61
N ASN A 37 32.85 6.42 -24.47
CA ASN A 37 32.94 7.83 -24.88
C ASN A 37 32.97 8.04 -26.41
N GLN A 38 33.06 6.96 -27.19
CA GLN A 38 33.03 7.00 -28.65
C GLN A 38 32.28 5.78 -29.20
N PHE A 39 31.20 6.03 -29.94
CA PHE A 39 30.49 4.99 -30.68
C PHE A 39 31.31 4.54 -31.89
N GLU A 40 31.31 3.24 -32.19
CA GLU A 40 31.91 2.71 -33.42
C GLU A 40 31.26 3.35 -34.64
N VAL A 41 32.09 3.79 -35.60
CA VAL A 41 31.62 4.40 -36.85
C VAL A 41 30.80 3.36 -37.63
N LYS A 42 29.49 3.59 -37.68
CA LYS A 42 28.52 2.73 -38.36
C LYS A 42 28.88 2.64 -39.85
N HIS A 43 29.22 1.45 -40.35
CA HIS A 43 29.30 1.21 -41.79
C HIS A 43 27.94 1.49 -42.42
N ILE A 44 27.86 2.52 -43.27
CA ILE A 44 26.62 2.86 -43.99
C ILE A 44 26.42 1.79 -45.07
N SER A 45 25.56 0.81 -44.80
CA SER A 45 25.12 -0.13 -45.82
C SER A 45 24.27 0.61 -46.87
N LYS A 46 24.68 0.51 -48.14
CA LYS A 46 23.92 1.08 -49.27
C LYS A 46 22.58 0.36 -49.37
N LYS A 47 21.49 1.04 -49.00
CA LYS A 47 20.13 0.49 -49.11
C LYS A 47 19.76 0.24 -50.58
N LYS A 48 19.46 -1.00 -50.94
CA LYS A 48 18.73 -1.31 -52.18
C LYS A 48 17.30 -0.79 -52.04
N LYS A 49 16.85 0.01 -53.01
CA LYS A 49 15.51 0.61 -53.02
C LYS A 49 14.49 -0.49 -53.33
N ILE A 50 13.65 -0.87 -52.35
CA ILE A 50 12.49 -1.72 -52.58
C ILE A 50 11.27 -0.81 -52.75
N SER A 51 10.54 -1.05 -53.81
CA SER A 51 9.33 -0.32 -54.21
C SER A 51 8.24 -0.49 -53.16
N SER A 52 7.71 0.66 -52.72
CA SER A 52 6.37 0.89 -52.15
C SER A 52 5.66 -0.29 -51.46
N TYR A 53 5.68 -0.29 -50.15
CA TYR A 53 4.45 -0.36 -49.35
C TYR A 53 4.69 0.53 -48.13
N GLU A 54 3.68 1.31 -47.77
CA GLU A 54 3.70 2.40 -46.80
C GLU A 54 4.45 2.02 -45.52
N ALA A 55 5.68 2.51 -45.39
CA ALA A 55 6.32 2.60 -44.10
C ALA A 55 5.57 3.66 -43.30
N THR A 56 4.51 3.26 -42.60
CA THR A 56 4.01 4.00 -41.44
C THR A 56 5.14 4.00 -40.42
N ASN A 57 6.09 4.90 -40.63
CA ASN A 57 7.13 5.24 -39.68
C ASN A 57 6.42 5.86 -38.49
N SER A 58 5.91 5.02 -37.57
CA SER A 58 5.60 5.45 -36.22
C SER A 58 6.95 5.68 -35.53
N ILE A 59 7.60 6.78 -35.89
CA ILE A 59 8.65 7.39 -35.10
C ILE A 59 7.91 7.94 -33.89
N MET A 60 7.56 7.07 -32.94
CA MET A 60 7.25 7.56 -31.59
C MET A 60 8.51 8.29 -31.14
N ASN A 61 8.39 9.60 -30.94
CA ASN A 61 9.45 10.41 -30.35
C ASN A 61 9.99 9.64 -29.14
N VAL A 62 11.29 9.35 -29.12
CA VAL A 62 11.98 8.58 -28.08
C VAL A 62 11.69 9.19 -26.70
N GLU A 63 11.59 10.51 -26.62
CA GLU A 63 11.22 11.23 -25.40
C GLU A 63 9.80 10.89 -24.96
N LYS A 64 8.83 10.90 -25.88
CA LYS A 64 7.44 10.54 -25.57
C LYS A 64 7.34 9.09 -25.11
N LYS A 65 8.11 8.18 -25.72
CA LYS A 65 8.17 6.78 -25.29
C LYS A 65 8.71 6.67 -23.87
N PHE A 66 9.84 7.31 -23.60
CA PHE A 66 10.44 7.33 -22.27
C PHE A 66 9.49 7.92 -21.22
N THR A 67 8.82 9.03 -21.52
CA THR A 67 7.83 9.64 -20.62
C THR A 67 6.69 8.68 -20.30
N VAL A 68 6.12 8.01 -21.31
CA VAL A 68 5.06 7.00 -21.12
C VAL A 68 5.56 5.83 -20.26
N ASP A 69 6.77 5.32 -20.54
CA ASP A 69 7.36 4.21 -19.79
C ASP A 69 7.59 4.56 -18.32
N VAL A 70 8.06 5.78 -18.03
CA VAL A 70 8.22 6.29 -16.66
C VAL A 70 6.88 6.38 -15.94
N TYR A 71 5.86 6.96 -16.59
CA TYR A 71 4.52 7.05 -15.99
C TYR A 71 3.93 5.68 -15.69
N ASN A 72 4.00 4.75 -16.63
CA ASN A 72 3.51 3.38 -16.43
C ASN A 72 4.22 2.72 -15.25
N ARG A 73 5.55 2.82 -15.17
CA ARG A 73 6.30 2.29 -14.03
C ARG A 73 5.85 2.89 -12.70
N VAL A 74 5.62 4.20 -12.65
CA VAL A 74 5.13 4.88 -11.44
C VAL A 74 3.74 4.36 -11.08
N PHE A 75 2.82 4.28 -12.04
CA PHE A 75 1.47 3.77 -11.80
C PHE A 75 1.47 2.31 -11.34
N ASP A 76 2.21 1.43 -12.01
CA ASP A 76 2.33 0.02 -11.64
C ASP A 76 2.89 -0.11 -10.21
N THR A 77 3.88 0.70 -9.87
CA THR A 77 4.45 0.73 -8.51
C THR A 77 3.40 1.18 -7.49
N LEU A 78 2.61 2.21 -7.79
CA LEU A 78 1.56 2.68 -6.90
C LEU A 78 0.47 1.61 -6.71
N ILE A 79 0.04 0.95 -7.80
CA ILE A 79 -0.94 -0.14 -7.75
C ILE A 79 -0.40 -1.28 -6.87
N GLN A 80 0.84 -1.72 -7.09
CA GLN A 80 1.47 -2.76 -6.27
C GLN A 80 1.56 -2.39 -4.79
N ILE A 81 1.89 -1.12 -4.47
CA ILE A 81 1.91 -0.65 -3.09
C ILE A 81 0.50 -0.69 -2.47
N MET A 82 -0.52 -0.26 -3.21
CA MET A 82 -1.91 -0.30 -2.75
C MET A 82 -2.39 -1.73 -2.54
N GLU A 83 -2.13 -2.62 -3.50
CA GLU A 83 -2.44 -4.04 -3.41
C GLU A 83 -1.77 -4.68 -2.20
N ASN A 84 -0.47 -4.46 -2.02
CA ASN A 84 0.26 -4.97 -0.86
C ASN A 84 -0.30 -4.45 0.46
N ARG A 85 -0.67 -3.16 0.54
CA ARG A 85 -1.29 -2.61 1.76
C ARG A 85 -2.65 -3.24 2.03
N PHE A 86 -3.45 -3.47 1.00
CA PHE A 86 -4.78 -4.06 1.11
C PHE A 86 -4.70 -5.54 1.50
N THR A 87 -3.87 -6.33 0.84
CA THR A 87 -3.69 -7.76 1.13
C THR A 87 -3.15 -7.99 2.54
N ASN A 88 -2.13 -7.22 2.95
CA ASN A 88 -1.54 -7.31 4.29
C ASN A 88 -2.50 -6.90 5.42
N ASN A 89 -3.52 -6.08 5.13
CA ASN A 89 -4.51 -5.63 6.12
C ASN A 89 -5.90 -6.22 5.89
N LYS A 90 -6.04 -7.21 5.00
CA LYS A 90 -7.33 -7.78 4.59
C LYS A 90 -8.19 -8.19 5.78
N GLU A 91 -7.62 -8.91 6.75
CA GLU A 91 -8.36 -9.37 7.93
C GLU A 91 -8.86 -8.22 8.81
N LYS A 92 -8.07 -7.15 8.96
CA LYS A 92 -8.48 -5.96 9.70
C LYS A 92 -9.59 -5.21 8.96
N ILE A 93 -9.48 -5.11 7.64
CA ILE A 93 -10.50 -4.47 6.80
C ILE A 93 -11.80 -5.26 6.90
N LEU A 94 -11.74 -6.60 6.83
CA LEU A 94 -12.90 -7.46 7.03
C LEU A 94 -13.55 -7.21 8.39
N ASP A 95 -12.77 -7.20 9.48
CA ASP A 95 -13.30 -6.89 10.82
C ASP A 95 -13.98 -5.50 10.85
N LEU A 96 -13.39 -4.48 10.23
CA LEU A 96 -13.97 -3.14 10.17
C LEU A 96 -15.22 -3.06 9.28
N THR A 97 -15.30 -3.85 8.21
CA THR A 97 -16.49 -3.89 7.36
C THR A 97 -17.71 -4.42 8.10
N LEU A 98 -17.52 -5.31 9.09
CA LEU A 98 -18.61 -5.82 9.94
C LEU A 98 -19.18 -4.75 10.87
N LEU A 99 -18.43 -3.69 11.17
CA LEU A 99 -18.91 -2.55 11.96
C LEU A 99 -19.76 -1.57 11.12
N SER A 100 -19.72 -1.69 9.79
CA SER A 100 -20.48 -0.80 8.91
C SER A 100 -21.96 -1.20 8.90
N PRO A 101 -22.89 -0.27 9.18
CA PRO A 101 -24.31 -0.56 9.17
C PRO A 101 -24.86 -1.05 7.82
N ILE A 102 -24.17 -0.70 6.72
CA ILE A 102 -24.49 -1.17 5.37
C ILE A 102 -24.45 -2.70 5.29
N ASN A 103 -23.59 -3.33 6.10
CA ASN A 103 -23.39 -4.77 6.10
C ASN A 103 -24.20 -5.50 7.17
N PHE A 104 -25.02 -4.82 7.97
CA PHE A 104 -25.75 -5.47 9.08
C PHE A 104 -26.76 -6.52 8.60
N ASP A 105 -27.37 -6.31 7.43
CA ASP A 105 -28.27 -7.31 6.84
C ASP A 105 -27.52 -8.60 6.43
N SER A 106 -26.19 -8.55 6.27
CA SER A 106 -25.40 -9.71 5.82
C SER A 106 -25.14 -10.75 6.92
N PHE A 107 -25.28 -10.39 8.20
CA PHE A 107 -24.99 -11.29 9.33
C PHE A 107 -26.12 -11.36 10.37
N VAL A 108 -27.37 -11.12 9.95
CA VAL A 108 -28.58 -11.27 10.80
C VAL A 108 -28.66 -12.65 11.46
N ASN A 109 -28.17 -13.68 10.77
CA ASN A 109 -28.17 -15.07 11.23
C ASN A 109 -26.92 -15.47 12.03
N GLY A 110 -26.04 -14.50 12.35
CA GLY A 110 -24.82 -14.72 13.10
C GLY A 110 -23.56 -14.24 12.36
N LEU A 111 -22.54 -13.91 13.15
CA LEU A 111 -21.26 -13.44 12.65
C LEU A 111 -20.35 -14.61 12.23
N PRO A 112 -19.43 -14.39 11.28
CA PRO A 112 -18.39 -15.35 10.95
C PRO A 112 -17.57 -15.74 12.19
N LYS A 113 -17.16 -17.01 12.30
CA LYS A 113 -16.37 -17.52 13.45
C LYS A 113 -15.08 -16.73 13.71
N ASN A 114 -14.49 -16.15 12.67
CA ASN A 114 -13.25 -15.39 12.72
C ASN A 114 -13.47 -13.87 12.86
N ALA A 115 -14.72 -13.41 13.03
CA ALA A 115 -15.03 -11.99 13.19
C ALA A 115 -14.25 -11.37 14.36
N PHE A 116 -13.77 -10.15 14.16
CA PHE A 116 -13.08 -9.32 15.15
C PHE A 116 -11.78 -9.89 15.71
N ALA A 117 -11.21 -10.92 15.08
CA ALA A 117 -10.00 -11.58 15.58
C ALA A 117 -8.77 -10.64 15.57
N LYS A 118 -8.66 -9.73 14.61
CA LYS A 118 -7.56 -8.75 14.57
C LYS A 118 -7.90 -7.48 15.32
N LEU A 119 -9.18 -7.13 15.35
CA LEU A 119 -9.63 -5.96 16.08
C LEU A 119 -9.51 -6.15 17.60
N SER A 120 -9.84 -7.33 18.13
CA SER A 120 -9.73 -7.63 19.57
C SER A 120 -8.29 -7.48 20.08
N VAL A 121 -7.30 -7.96 19.32
CA VAL A 121 -5.86 -7.80 19.64
C VAL A 121 -5.48 -6.32 19.74
N LYS A 122 -5.98 -5.48 18.82
CA LYS A 122 -5.71 -4.03 18.84
C LYS A 122 -6.43 -3.30 19.96
N LEU A 123 -7.60 -3.79 20.33
CA LEU A 123 -8.44 -3.20 21.36
C LEU A 123 -7.98 -3.58 22.77
N LYS A 124 -7.30 -4.71 22.93
CA LYS A 124 -6.77 -5.20 24.22
C LYS A 124 -6.17 -4.14 25.14
N PRO A 125 -5.31 -3.21 24.69
CA PRO A 125 -4.72 -2.20 25.58
C PRO A 125 -5.71 -1.20 26.20
N TYR A 126 -6.95 -1.15 25.71
CA TYR A 126 -7.99 -0.21 26.14
C TYR A 126 -9.03 -0.85 27.08
N PHE A 127 -8.94 -2.17 27.31
CA PHE A 127 -9.82 -2.89 28.20
C PHE A 127 -9.01 -3.44 29.38
N ASP A 128 -9.60 -3.44 30.56
CA ASP A 128 -9.02 -4.09 31.76
C ASP A 128 -9.06 -5.63 31.66
N GLU A 129 -9.58 -6.17 30.55
CA GLU A 129 -9.68 -7.59 30.26
C GLU A 129 -8.40 -8.14 29.66
N ASP A 130 -7.77 -9.09 30.33
CA ASP A 130 -6.55 -9.75 29.84
C ASP A 130 -6.81 -10.78 28.70
N ASN A 131 -8.07 -11.09 28.41
CA ASN A 131 -8.45 -12.15 27.47
C ASN A 131 -9.05 -11.59 26.16
N GLU A 132 -8.28 -11.71 25.07
CA GLU A 132 -8.69 -11.31 23.72
C GLU A 132 -9.98 -11.99 23.24
N ASN A 133 -10.25 -13.21 23.71
CA ASN A 133 -11.47 -13.93 23.35
C ASN A 133 -12.71 -13.33 24.03
N GLU A 134 -12.56 -12.76 25.22
CA GLU A 134 -13.66 -12.10 25.93
C GLU A 134 -14.04 -10.79 25.23
N ILE A 135 -13.04 -9.98 24.87
CA ILE A 135 -13.22 -8.75 24.07
C ILE A 135 -13.92 -9.08 22.74
N LYS A 136 -13.46 -10.13 22.05
CA LYS A 136 -14.06 -10.59 20.80
C LYS A 136 -15.52 -11.00 20.99
N TYR A 137 -15.83 -11.75 22.05
CA TYR A 137 -17.19 -12.20 22.35
C TYR A 137 -18.11 -11.01 22.65
N LYS A 138 -17.69 -10.10 23.53
CA LYS A 138 -18.46 -8.90 23.89
C LYS A 138 -18.74 -8.04 22.66
N LEU A 139 -17.73 -7.78 21.85
CA LEU A 139 -17.91 -7.00 20.61
C LEU A 139 -18.88 -7.69 19.63
N SER A 140 -18.82 -9.01 19.53
CA SER A 140 -19.74 -9.78 18.67
C SER A 140 -21.19 -9.66 19.15
N GLU A 141 -21.42 -9.81 20.45
CA GLU A 141 -22.75 -9.66 21.06
C GLU A 141 -23.29 -8.23 20.92
N GLU A 142 -22.45 -7.23 21.17
CA GLU A 142 -22.81 -5.82 21.02
C GLU A 142 -23.19 -5.48 19.58
N ILE A 143 -22.40 -5.91 18.60
CA ILE A 143 -22.70 -5.66 17.18
C ILE A 143 -23.95 -6.42 16.73
N LEU A 144 -24.18 -7.64 17.22
CA LEU A 144 -25.42 -8.38 16.94
C LEU A 144 -26.65 -7.69 17.57
N SER A 145 -26.51 -7.16 18.78
CA SER A 145 -27.58 -6.38 19.43
C SER A 145 -27.85 -5.07 18.69
N PHE A 146 -26.78 -4.36 18.32
CA PHE A 146 -26.84 -3.09 17.62
C PHE A 146 -27.42 -3.23 16.20
N SER A 147 -27.01 -4.25 15.46
CA SER A 147 -27.54 -4.53 14.12
C SER A 147 -29.05 -4.80 14.10
N LYS A 148 -29.56 -5.51 15.12
CA LYS A 148 -31.01 -5.74 15.28
C LYS A 148 -31.78 -4.44 15.56
N SER A 149 -31.20 -3.53 16.33
CA SER A 149 -31.84 -2.25 16.68
C SER A 149 -31.65 -1.15 15.62
N TRP A 150 -30.68 -1.30 14.70
CA TRP A 150 -30.33 -0.30 13.69
C TRP A 150 -31.53 0.20 12.85
N LYS A 151 -32.40 -0.71 12.40
CA LYS A 151 -33.61 -0.34 11.60
C LYS A 151 -34.58 0.57 12.36
N ASN A 152 -34.60 0.47 13.69
CA ASN A 152 -35.44 1.31 14.55
C ASN A 152 -34.74 2.62 14.89
N LEU A 153 -33.41 2.58 15.10
CA LEU A 153 -32.60 3.78 15.36
C LEU A 153 -32.59 4.73 14.15
N MET A 154 -32.48 4.20 12.93
CA MET A 154 -32.47 5.01 11.71
C MET A 154 -33.76 5.83 11.54
N LYS A 155 -34.93 5.26 11.89
CA LYS A 155 -36.21 5.99 11.81
C LYS A 155 -36.29 7.17 12.76
N SER A 156 -35.70 7.05 13.95
CA SER A 156 -35.70 8.13 14.96
C SER A 156 -34.82 9.33 14.59
N VAL A 157 -33.97 9.20 13.57
CA VAL A 157 -33.06 10.26 13.11
C VAL A 157 -33.72 11.16 12.05
N ASP A 158 -34.69 10.64 11.29
CA ASP A 158 -35.43 11.39 10.25
C ASP A 158 -36.63 12.19 10.80
N ASP A 159 -36.94 12.09 12.10
CA ASP A 159 -38.00 12.85 12.77
C ASP A 159 -37.53 14.25 13.23
N LYS A 160 -36.90 15.02 12.34
CA LYS A 160 -36.63 16.46 12.52
C LYS A 160 -36.85 17.29 11.26
#